data_AF-A0A4Q0Z8S2-F1
#
_entry.id   AF-A0A4Q0Z8S2-F1
#
_cell.length_a   1.000
_cell.length_b   1.000
_cell.length_c   1.000
_cell.angle_alpha   90.00
_cell.angle_beta   90.00
_cell.angle_gamma   90.00
#
_symmetry.space_group_name_H-M   'P 1'
#
loop_
_entity.id
_entity.type
_entity.pdbx_description
1 polymer ?
#
loop_
_entity_poly.entity_id
_entity_poly.type
_entity_poly.pdbx_seq_one_letter_code
_entity_poly.pdbx_strand_id
1 'polypeptide(L)'
;MKNRLHFMCGKMAAGKSTLSTKIANEKNAIFLSEDELLKKLYPNEIKTIEDYIKYSKRLKDTMFEFVIQLLKKGNEVVLDFPANTVFQREWFKDIFETANVEHIMYYVKRSDEVCKVQLKKRNENLPKDTPLIDESTFDAITKYFQEPKKNEGFNIKYE
;
A
#
# COMPACT_ATOMS: atom_id res chain seq x y z
N MET A 1 17.76 14.17 -12.11
CA MET A 1 16.60 14.11 -11.19
C MET A 1 16.84 12.94 -10.26
N LYS A 2 16.61 13.08 -8.95
CA LYS A 2 16.69 11.93 -8.03
C LYS A 2 15.39 11.13 -8.17
N ASN A 3 15.50 9.90 -8.64
CA ASN A 3 14.45 8.88 -8.66
C ASN A 3 14.31 8.27 -7.27
N ARG A 4 13.07 8.09 -6.80
CA ARG A 4 12.80 7.51 -5.49
C ARG A 4 11.56 6.62 -5.50
N LEU A 5 11.61 5.60 -4.64
CA LEU A 5 10.45 4.79 -4.32
C LEU A 5 9.69 5.36 -3.11
N HIS A 6 8.39 5.55 -3.25
CA HIS A 6 7.48 6.03 -2.21
C HIS A 6 6.42 4.97 -1.92
N PHE A 7 6.20 4.64 -0.65
CA PHE A 7 5.20 3.65 -0.26
C PHE A 7 4.68 3.90 1.16
N MET A 8 3.55 3.29 1.51
CA MET A 8 2.79 3.63 2.73
C MET A 8 2.66 2.44 3.67
N CYS A 9 2.89 2.70 4.96
CA CYS A 9 2.63 1.77 6.05
C CYS A 9 1.57 2.37 6.98
N GLY A 10 0.61 1.58 7.44
CA GLY A 10 -0.43 2.04 8.37
C GLY A 10 -1.67 1.15 8.34
N LYS A 11 -2.52 1.29 9.36
CA LYS A 11 -3.75 0.48 9.48
C LYS A 11 -4.72 0.69 8.32
N MET A 12 -5.68 -0.22 8.16
CA MET A 12 -6.80 -0.02 7.23
C MET A 12 -7.51 1.30 7.56
N ALA A 13 -7.98 2.03 6.54
CA ALA A 13 -8.64 3.31 6.72
C ALA A 13 -7.83 4.38 7.49
N ALA A 14 -6.49 4.27 7.55
CA ALA A 14 -5.63 5.31 8.13
C ALA A 14 -5.43 6.53 7.21
N GLY A 15 -5.87 6.47 5.95
CA GLY A 15 -5.68 7.54 4.94
C GLY A 15 -4.51 7.31 3.97
N LYS A 16 -3.95 6.10 3.89
CA LYS A 16 -2.81 5.75 3.03
C LYS A 16 -3.04 6.08 1.55
N SER A 17 -4.15 5.64 0.97
CA SER A 17 -4.45 5.86 -0.46
C SER A 17 -4.67 7.34 -0.81
N THR A 18 -5.19 8.13 0.15
CA THR A 18 -5.31 9.59 -0.02
C THR A 18 -3.93 10.24 -0.03
N LEU A 19 -3.06 9.86 0.91
CA LEU A 19 -1.69 10.37 0.97
C LEU A 19 -0.88 9.95 -0.27
N SER A 20 -0.99 8.70 -0.70
CA SER A 20 -0.26 8.19 -1.86
C SER A 20 -0.59 8.94 -3.14
N THR A 21 -1.88 9.19 -3.38
CA THR A 21 -2.37 10.01 -4.50
C THR A 21 -1.80 11.43 -4.43
N LYS A 22 -1.82 12.04 -3.24
CA LYS A 22 -1.26 13.38 -3.02
C LYS A 22 0.24 13.42 -3.35
N ILE A 23 1.02 12.47 -2.82
CA ILE A 23 2.46 12.38 -3.07
C ILE A 23 2.74 12.15 -4.56
N ALA A 24 1.97 11.30 -5.24
CA ALA A 24 2.14 11.06 -6.67
C ALA A 24 1.97 12.35 -7.49
N ASN A 25 0.95 13.15 -7.18
CA ASN A 25 0.72 14.43 -7.85
C ASN A 25 1.82 15.45 -7.53
N GLU A 26 2.20 15.60 -6.26
CA GLU A 26 3.25 16.55 -5.83
C GLU A 26 4.63 16.24 -6.42
N LYS A 27 4.92 14.96 -6.68
CA LYS A 27 6.20 14.49 -7.21
C LYS A 27 6.19 14.25 -8.71
N ASN A 28 5.04 14.42 -9.38
CA ASN A 28 4.85 14.00 -10.76
C ASN A 28 5.32 12.54 -10.97
N ALA A 29 4.93 11.67 -10.04
CA ALA A 29 5.38 10.29 -9.96
C ALA A 29 4.43 9.33 -10.68
N ILE A 30 4.96 8.20 -11.14
CA ILE A 30 4.16 7.07 -11.60
C ILE A 30 3.45 6.47 -10.38
N PHE A 31 2.12 6.44 -10.43
CA PHE A 31 1.28 5.90 -9.35
C PHE A 31 0.76 4.51 -9.71
N LEU A 32 0.93 3.55 -8.82
CA LEU A 32 0.42 2.19 -8.95
C LEU A 32 -0.36 1.82 -7.69
N SER A 33 -1.63 1.44 -7.84
CA SER A 33 -2.50 0.99 -6.75
C SER A 33 -2.78 -0.51 -6.87
N GLU A 34 -2.49 -1.26 -5.80
CA GLU A 34 -2.74 -2.69 -5.76
C GLU A 34 -4.23 -2.99 -5.92
N ASP A 35 -5.08 -2.30 -5.15
CA ASP A 35 -6.53 -2.51 -5.17
C ASP A 35 -7.13 -2.29 -6.56
N GLU A 36 -6.73 -1.23 -7.27
CA GLU A 36 -7.18 -0.95 -8.64
C GLU A 36 -6.71 -2.00 -9.64
N LEU A 37 -5.46 -2.46 -9.54
CA LEU A 37 -4.91 -3.48 -10.42
C LEU A 37 -5.57 -4.84 -10.18
N LEU A 38 -5.74 -5.24 -8.92
CA LEU A 38 -6.43 -6.48 -8.56
C LEU A 38 -7.89 -6.48 -9.02
N LYS A 39 -8.60 -5.35 -8.82
CA LYS A 39 -9.99 -5.21 -9.29
C LYS A 39 -10.14 -5.36 -10.80
N LYS A 40 -9.18 -4.86 -11.58
CA LYS A 40 -9.18 -4.94 -13.05
C LYS A 40 -8.73 -6.28 -13.58
N LEU A 41 -7.71 -6.89 -12.96
CA LEU A 41 -7.11 -8.15 -13.42
C LEU A 41 -7.91 -9.39 -12.98
N TYR A 42 -8.55 -9.33 -11.81
CA TYR A 42 -9.25 -10.47 -11.18
C TYR A 42 -10.69 -10.11 -10.77
N PRO A 43 -11.52 -9.63 -11.71
CA PRO A 43 -12.88 -9.20 -11.40
C PRO A 43 -13.70 -10.37 -10.84
N ASN A 44 -14.29 -10.18 -9.66
CA ASN A 44 -15.10 -11.19 -8.94
C ASN A 44 -14.35 -12.46 -8.48
N GLU A 45 -13.03 -12.51 -8.58
CA GLU A 45 -12.24 -13.68 -8.15
C GLU A 45 -11.75 -13.58 -6.70
N ILE A 46 -11.55 -12.37 -6.17
CA ILE A 46 -11.09 -12.16 -4.79
C ILE A 46 -12.31 -12.13 -3.85
N LYS A 47 -12.60 -13.26 -3.21
CA LYS A 47 -13.75 -13.39 -2.29
C LYS A 47 -13.32 -13.63 -0.84
N THR A 48 -12.11 -14.13 -0.65
CA THR A 48 -11.55 -14.51 0.64
C THR A 48 -10.18 -13.84 0.88
N ILE A 49 -9.67 -13.93 2.10
CA ILE A 49 -8.32 -13.46 2.44
C ILE A 49 -7.27 -14.31 1.70
N GLU A 50 -7.52 -15.61 1.56
CA GLU A 50 -6.67 -16.55 0.84
C GLU A 50 -6.58 -16.21 -0.66
N ASP A 51 -7.72 -15.84 -1.28
CA ASP A 51 -7.73 -15.34 -2.65
C ASP A 51 -6.89 -14.06 -2.75
N TYR A 52 -7.11 -13.11 -1.84
CA TYR A 52 -6.35 -11.86 -1.82
C TYR A 52 -4.84 -12.13 -1.72
N ILE A 53 -4.39 -13.00 -0.80
CA ILE A 53 -2.97 -13.35 -0.65
C ILE A 53 -2.42 -13.95 -1.95
N LYS A 54 -3.16 -14.88 -2.57
CA LYS A 54 -2.76 -15.54 -3.81
C LYS A 54 -2.61 -14.54 -4.97
N TYR A 55 -3.61 -13.68 -5.18
CA TYR A 55 -3.64 -12.74 -6.30
C TYR A 55 -2.72 -11.53 -6.06
N SER A 56 -2.62 -11.01 -4.84
CA SER A 56 -1.63 -9.99 -4.45
C SER A 56 -0.21 -10.49 -4.70
N LYS A 57 0.12 -11.73 -4.30
CA LYS A 57 1.43 -12.33 -4.58
C LYS A 57 1.71 -12.37 -6.09
N ARG A 58 0.78 -12.90 -6.89
CA ARG A 58 0.93 -12.98 -8.34
C ARG A 58 1.16 -11.60 -8.97
N LEU A 59 0.41 -10.59 -8.54
CA LEU A 59 0.57 -9.22 -8.99
C LEU A 59 1.95 -8.67 -8.60
N LYS A 60 2.38 -8.82 -7.35
CA LYS A 60 3.69 -8.36 -6.86
C LYS A 60 4.85 -9.02 -7.60
N ASP A 61 4.79 -10.33 -7.83
CA ASP A 61 5.80 -11.07 -8.60
C ASP A 61 5.90 -10.51 -10.02
N THR A 62 4.75 -10.22 -10.65
CA THR A 62 4.71 -9.65 -12.01
C THR A 62 5.28 -8.24 -12.05
N MET A 63 4.92 -7.40 -11.07
CA MET A 63 5.27 -5.98 -11.05
C MET A 63 6.72 -5.70 -10.64
N PHE A 64 7.37 -6.63 -9.96
CA PHE A 64 8.69 -6.45 -9.35
C PHE A 64 9.73 -5.89 -10.33
N GLU A 65 9.95 -6.57 -11.46
CA GLU A 65 10.93 -6.15 -12.45
C GLU A 65 10.54 -4.84 -13.16
N PHE A 66 9.24 -4.64 -13.42
CA PHE A 66 8.76 -3.42 -14.07
C PHE A 66 9.00 -2.18 -13.20
N VAL A 67 8.71 -2.26 -11.90
CA VAL A 67 8.95 -1.15 -10.97
C VAL A 67 10.45 -0.81 -10.91
N ILE A 68 11.32 -1.82 -10.83
CA ILE A 68 12.78 -1.62 -10.85
C ILE A 68 13.21 -0.93 -12.13
N GLN A 69 12.69 -1.35 -13.29
CA GLN A 69 13.01 -0.71 -14.57
C GLN A 69 12.55 0.75 -14.64
N LEU A 70 11.35 1.06 -14.13
CA LEU A 70 10.85 2.44 -14.05
C LEU A 70 11.78 3.30 -13.19
N LEU A 71 12.14 2.81 -12.00
CA LEU A 71 13.06 3.50 -11.10
C LEU A 71 14.41 3.71 -11.79
N LYS A 72 15.04 2.67 -12.36
CA LYS A 72 16.34 2.77 -13.06
C LYS A 72 16.34 3.74 -14.24
N LYS A 73 15.18 3.99 -14.86
CA LYS A 73 14.99 5.00 -15.92
C LYS A 73 14.82 6.43 -15.40
N GLY A 74 14.94 6.66 -14.09
CA GLY A 74 14.91 7.98 -13.50
C GLY A 74 13.52 8.44 -13.04
N ASN A 75 12.53 7.56 -13.00
CA ASN A 75 11.17 7.93 -12.60
C ASN A 75 11.00 7.92 -11.07
N GLU A 76 10.19 8.85 -10.57
CA GLU A 76 9.58 8.76 -9.24
C GLU A 76 8.45 7.73 -9.29
N VAL A 77 8.36 6.82 -8.31
CA VAL A 77 7.31 5.79 -8.27
C VAL A 77 6.65 5.78 -6.90
N VAL A 78 5.32 5.86 -6.87
CA VAL A 78 4.49 5.70 -5.68
C VAL A 78 3.73 4.37 -5.79
N LEU A 79 3.95 3.48 -4.83
CA LEU A 79 3.26 2.20 -4.73
C LEU A 79 2.24 2.23 -3.59
N ASP A 80 0.94 2.31 -3.93
CA ASP A 80 -0.17 2.07 -3.00
C ASP A 80 -0.44 0.56 -2.88
N PHE A 81 0.58 -0.14 -2.38
CA PHE A 81 0.58 -1.54 -2.01
C PHE A 81 0.74 -1.62 -0.49
N PRO A 82 0.19 -2.64 0.19
CA PRO A 82 0.27 -2.72 1.64
C PRO A 82 1.68 -3.09 2.09
N ALA A 83 2.19 -2.27 3.01
CA ALA A 83 3.45 -2.45 3.73
C ALA A 83 3.19 -2.66 5.24
N ASN A 84 2.12 -3.39 5.56
CA ASN A 84 1.49 -3.43 6.89
C ASN A 84 2.11 -4.47 7.82
N THR A 85 2.78 -5.48 7.26
CA THR A 85 3.55 -6.50 7.99
C THR A 85 5.04 -6.38 7.65
N VAL A 86 5.90 -6.93 8.51
CA VAL A 86 7.34 -7.01 8.23
C VAL A 86 7.59 -7.74 6.91
N PHE A 87 6.92 -8.88 6.70
CA PHE A 87 7.05 -9.66 5.46
C PHE A 87 6.65 -8.87 4.21
N GLN A 88 5.58 -8.07 4.29
CA GLN A 88 5.18 -7.21 3.17
C GLN A 88 6.21 -6.11 2.87
N ARG A 89 6.90 -5.62 3.89
CA ARG A 89 7.92 -4.57 3.77
C ARG A 89 9.21 -5.05 3.10
N GLU A 90 9.58 -6.32 3.26
CA GLU A 90 10.74 -6.90 2.55
C GLU A 90 10.63 -6.77 1.03
N TRP A 91 9.43 -6.94 0.46
CA TRP A 91 9.24 -6.76 -1.00
C TRP A 91 9.60 -5.35 -1.48
N PHE A 92 9.29 -4.30 -0.70
CA PHE A 92 9.68 -2.93 -1.05
C PHE A 92 11.18 -2.72 -0.90
N LYS A 93 11.79 -3.36 0.11
CA LYS A 93 13.22 -3.35 0.35
C LYS A 93 13.99 -3.93 -0.84
N ASP A 94 13.58 -5.12 -1.28
CA ASP A 94 14.15 -5.78 -2.45
C ASP A 94 14.09 -4.89 -3.70
N ILE A 95 12.99 -4.14 -3.90
CA ILE A 95 12.85 -3.22 -5.04
C ILE A 95 13.88 -2.10 -4.98
N PHE A 96 13.95 -1.34 -3.89
CA PHE A 96 14.82 -0.16 -3.85
C PHE A 96 16.30 -0.52 -3.75
N GLU A 97 16.64 -1.64 -3.11
CA GLU A 97 18.01 -2.16 -3.05
C GLU A 97 18.45 -2.64 -4.44
N THR A 98 17.61 -3.39 -5.15
CA THR A 98 17.91 -3.87 -6.52
C THR A 98 17.96 -2.73 -7.54
N ALA A 99 17.12 -1.72 -7.37
CA ALA A 99 17.15 -0.51 -8.20
C ALA A 99 18.31 0.43 -7.85
N ASN A 100 18.92 0.28 -6.67
CA ASN A 100 19.91 1.18 -6.09
C ASN A 100 19.43 2.63 -6.08
N VAL A 101 18.25 2.86 -5.49
CA VAL A 101 17.60 4.17 -5.39
C VAL A 101 17.25 4.52 -3.96
N GLU A 102 17.07 5.81 -3.68
CA GLU A 102 16.50 6.23 -2.40
C GLU A 102 15.04 5.72 -2.29
N HIS A 103 14.55 5.61 -1.06
CA HIS A 103 13.14 5.36 -0.77
C HIS A 103 12.64 6.23 0.38
N ILE A 104 11.32 6.41 0.48
CA ILE A 104 10.64 6.91 1.67
C ILE A 104 9.44 6.00 1.96
N MET A 105 9.40 5.48 3.19
CA MET A 105 8.20 4.85 3.75
C MET A 105 7.41 5.89 4.56
N TYR A 106 6.20 6.18 4.14
CA TYR A 106 5.28 7.05 4.88
C TYR A 106 4.53 6.21 5.91
N TYR A 107 4.82 6.41 7.19
CA TYR A 107 4.10 5.75 8.27
C TYR A 107 2.93 6.64 8.72
N VAL A 108 1.72 6.26 8.29
CA VAL A 108 0.48 6.95 8.62
C VAL A 108 -0.06 6.38 9.93
N LYS A 109 0.29 7.01 11.05
CA LYS A 109 -0.04 6.51 12.39
C LYS A 109 -1.37 7.12 12.86
N ARG A 110 -2.40 6.28 12.99
CA ARG A 110 -3.73 6.67 13.48
C ARG A 110 -4.21 5.64 14.52
N SER A 111 -5.02 6.11 15.47
CA SER A 111 -5.66 5.23 16.45
C SER A 111 -6.76 4.40 15.78
N ASP A 112 -7.18 3.32 16.44
CA ASP A 112 -8.24 2.46 15.90
C ASP A 112 -9.57 3.21 15.79
N GLU A 113 -9.87 4.09 16.74
CA GLU A 113 -11.07 4.92 16.75
C GLU A 113 -11.11 5.83 15.51
N VAL A 114 -9.99 6.47 15.19
CA VAL A 114 -9.90 7.33 13.98
C VAL A 114 -10.08 6.51 12.71
N CYS A 115 -9.43 5.34 12.62
CA CYS A 115 -9.56 4.46 11.47
C CYS A 115 -11.00 3.95 11.29
N LYS A 116 -11.68 3.56 12.38
CA LYS A 116 -13.07 3.10 12.38
C LYS A 116 -14.03 4.20 11.93
N VAL A 117 -13.84 5.44 12.41
CA VAL A 117 -14.62 6.61 11.94
C VAL A 117 -14.41 6.85 10.44
N GLN A 118 -13.17 6.78 9.95
CA GLN A 118 -12.88 6.92 8.53
C GLN A 118 -13.47 5.79 7.69
N LEU A 119 -13.43 4.55 8.20
CA LEU A 119 -14.02 3.39 7.54
C LEU A 119 -15.53 3.56 7.35
N LYS A 120 -16.23 4.03 8.39
CA LYS A 120 -17.66 4.33 8.32
C LYS A 120 -17.97 5.38 7.24
N LYS A 121 -17.23 6.50 7.23
CA LYS A 121 -17.36 7.54 6.19
C LYS A 121 -17.08 7.01 4.80
N ARG A 122 -16.10 6.12 4.64
CA ARG A 122 -15.81 5.49 3.35
C ARG A 122 -16.99 4.64 2.90
N ASN A 123 -17.53 3.80 3.78
CA ASN A 123 -18.67 2.93 3.50
C ASN A 123 -19.92 3.73 3.10
N GLU A 124 -20.18 4.88 3.71
CA GLU A 124 -21.29 5.78 3.36
C GLU A 124 -21.20 6.34 1.92
N ASN A 125 -19.98 6.43 1.36
CA ASN A 125 -19.71 6.95 0.02
C ASN A 125 -19.51 5.86 -1.03
N LEU A 126 -19.64 4.57 -0.66
CA LEU A 126 -19.51 3.48 -1.61
C LEU A 126 -20.76 3.34 -2.50
N PRO A 127 -20.61 2.93 -3.77
CA PRO A 127 -21.73 2.47 -4.58
C PRO A 127 -22.52 1.36 -3.86
N LYS A 128 -23.85 1.34 -4.00
CA LYS A 128 -24.76 0.45 -3.26
C LYS A 128 -24.38 -1.03 -3.32
N ASP A 129 -23.77 -1.48 -4.41
CA ASP A 129 -23.41 -2.89 -4.63
C ASP A 129 -21.99 -3.24 -4.16
N THR A 130 -21.29 -2.30 -3.51
CA THR A 130 -19.94 -2.55 -3.00
C THR A 130 -20.03 -3.21 -1.62
N PRO A 131 -19.35 -4.35 -1.40
CA PRO A 131 -19.26 -4.96 -0.09
C PRO A 131 -18.71 -3.97 0.95
N LEU A 132 -19.46 -3.81 2.05
CA LEU A 132 -19.02 -2.98 3.16
C LEU A 132 -18.01 -3.75 4.01
N ILE A 133 -16.99 -3.04 4.48
CA ILE A 133 -16.10 -3.59 5.50
C ILE A 133 -16.63 -3.13 6.85
N ASP A 134 -17.07 -4.07 7.66
CA ASP A 134 -17.57 -3.82 9.01
C ASP A 134 -16.43 -3.70 10.05
N GLU A 135 -16.80 -3.35 11.27
CA GLU A 135 -15.85 -3.19 12.37
C GLU A 135 -15.19 -4.53 12.75
N SER A 136 -15.91 -5.65 12.64
CA SER A 136 -15.37 -6.98 12.95
C SER A 136 -14.25 -7.37 11.98
N THR A 137 -14.43 -7.08 10.69
CA THR A 137 -13.40 -7.26 9.66
C THR A 137 -12.22 -6.33 9.89
N PHE A 138 -12.48 -5.08 10.30
CA PHE A 138 -11.41 -4.15 10.68
C PHE A 138 -10.55 -4.70 11.82
N ASP A 139 -11.17 -5.16 12.90
CA ASP A 139 -10.45 -5.69 14.06
C ASP A 139 -9.69 -6.97 13.69
N ALA A 140 -10.28 -7.84 12.86
CA ALA A 140 -9.64 -9.07 12.37
C ALA A 140 -8.38 -8.77 11.54
N ILE A 141 -8.45 -7.81 10.60
CA ILE A 141 -7.31 -7.43 9.76
C ILE A 141 -6.25 -6.68 10.57
N THR A 142 -6.67 -5.82 11.49
CA THR A 142 -5.75 -4.98 12.28
C THR A 142 -4.85 -5.80 13.20
N LYS A 143 -5.26 -7.00 13.61
CA LYS A 143 -4.41 -7.96 14.36
C LYS A 143 -3.11 -8.33 13.63
N TYR A 144 -3.10 -8.28 12.31
CA TYR A 144 -1.90 -8.58 11.52
C TYR A 144 -0.98 -7.38 11.34
N PHE A 145 -1.42 -6.16 11.68
CA PHE A 145 -0.62 -4.96 11.50
C PHE A 145 0.57 -4.95 12.45
N GLN A 146 1.75 -4.67 11.91
CA GLN A 146 3.00 -4.56 12.64
C GLN A 146 3.61 -3.19 12.41
N GLU A 147 3.72 -2.39 13.47
CA GLU A 147 4.38 -1.08 13.40
C GLU A 147 5.81 -1.22 12.84
N PRO A 148 6.27 -0.28 12.00
CA PRO A 148 7.62 -0.31 11.48
C PRO A 148 8.63 -0.07 12.59
N LYS A 149 9.70 -0.85 12.60
CA LYS A 149 10.77 -0.82 13.59
C LYS A 149 12.04 -0.25 12.99
N LYS A 150 12.85 0.40 13.83
CA LYS A 150 14.13 1.02 13.41
C LYS A 150 15.09 0.02 12.76
N ASN A 151 15.10 -1.23 13.21
CA ASN A 151 16.00 -2.27 12.69
C ASN A 151 15.62 -2.78 11.29
N GLU A 152 14.48 -2.35 10.74
CA GLU A 152 14.10 -2.68 9.36
C GLU A 152 14.83 -1.80 8.33
N GLY A 153 15.47 -0.70 8.76
CA GLY A 153 16.36 0.11 7.91
C GLY A 153 15.66 1.06 6.94
N PHE A 154 14.36 1.32 7.11
CA PHE A 154 13.61 2.22 6.24
C PHE A 154 13.84 3.71 6.56
N ASN A 155 13.83 4.55 5.53
CA ASN A 155 13.69 5.99 5.66
C ASN A 155 12.23 6.34 5.95
N ILE A 156 11.89 6.49 7.24
CA ILE A 156 10.51 6.69 7.68
C ILE A 156 10.16 8.18 7.73
N LYS A 157 9.06 8.56 7.08
CA LYS A 157 8.38 9.84 7.30
C LYS A 157 7.08 9.60 8.07
N TYR A 158 6.92 10.25 9.21
CA TYR A 158 5.72 10.12 10.06
C TYR A 158 4.64 11.09 9.59
N GLU A 159 3.43 10.59 9.40
CA GLU A 159 2.26 11.33 8.88
C GLU A 159 0.99 11.06 9.71
#